data_AF-A0A947QLX6-F1
#
_entry.id   AF-A0A947QLX6-F1
#
_cell.length_a   1.000
_cell.length_b   1.000
_cell.length_c   1.000
_cell.angle_alpha   90.00
_cell.angle_beta   90.00
_cell.angle_gamma   90.00
#
_symmetry.space_group_name_H-M   'P 1'
#
loop_
_entity.id
_entity.type
_entity.pdbx_description
1 polymer ?
#
loop_
_entity_poly.entity_id
_entity_poly.type
_entity_poly.pdbx_seq_one_letter_code
_entity_poly.pdbx_strand_id
1 'polypeptide(L)'
;MRNQKESKFKIVFVGHVDHGKSTLIGRLLCDTKSITEEKISEVKTICKQQGKQFEYAYLMDHMIEERDQNITIDTAQIFFKTDAREYVIIDAPGHVEFTKNMITGASQAEAAILIVDANEGIQEQTKRHAKFLSLLGLEQVIVVINKMDKVKYKEENYIKVKKELLEFLKKIKITPTFIIPISAFKGDNIAKKSDNMDWYEDKTVLEALETFKETKNLSNKPFRMPIQDLYKFDEIRIIAGQIASGTIKKGDEVTFLPKGNKSSIKTIEKMNQQLESASAGENIGITLIDPIFVDRGDIATQSDNKPKSTDEVVGNLFWMSKEPLSIKENLTLQCATQEIGVFAESITNRINSSSLKIIEDKSNELKEMEIATVKLKADNPVIIEDFNNIPELGRFILIRNGAVVAGGIITLN
;
A
#
# COMPACT_ATOMS: atom_id res chain seq x y z
N MET A 1 -0.14 31.61 -0.66
CA MET A 1 0.35 30.30 -1.15
C MET A 1 -0.07 29.25 -0.14
N ARG A 2 -1.22 28.59 -0.36
CA ARG A 2 -1.70 27.51 0.53
C ARG A 2 -1.10 26.20 0.02
N ASN A 3 -0.41 25.51 0.92
CA ASN A 3 0.25 24.21 0.72
C ASN A 3 -0.57 23.31 -0.19
N GLN A 4 -0.01 22.95 -1.35
CA GLN A 4 -0.28 21.65 -1.95
C GLN A 4 -0.12 20.64 -0.80
N LYS A 5 -1.15 19.85 -0.49
CA LYS A 5 -0.99 18.68 0.38
C LYS A 5 0.05 17.80 -0.33
N GLU A 6 1.30 17.87 0.09
CA GLU A 6 2.32 16.92 -0.34
C GLU A 6 1.77 15.52 -0.04
N SER A 7 1.67 14.70 -1.09
CA SER A 7 1.20 13.33 -0.97
C SER A 7 2.18 12.57 -0.07
N LYS A 8 1.74 12.15 1.11
CA LYS A 8 2.60 11.43 2.06
C LYS A 8 2.85 10.01 1.56
N PHE A 9 4.12 9.60 1.53
CA PHE A 9 4.51 8.30 0.99
C PHE A 9 4.28 7.18 2.01
N LYS A 10 3.44 6.20 1.65
CA LYS A 10 2.99 5.15 2.57
C LYS A 10 3.92 3.93 2.57
N ILE A 11 4.46 3.57 3.74
CA ILE A 11 5.39 2.44 3.91
C ILE A 11 4.88 1.48 4.97
N VAL A 12 5.00 0.18 4.71
CA VAL A 12 4.74 -0.87 5.71
C VAL A 12 6.04 -1.51 6.19
N PHE A 13 6.14 -1.76 7.50
CA PHE A 13 7.26 -2.49 8.09
C PHE A 13 6.82 -3.91 8.43
N VAL A 14 7.53 -4.90 7.91
CA VAL A 14 7.19 -6.31 8.10
C VAL A 14 8.43 -7.11 8.51
N GLY A 15 8.23 -8.14 9.34
CA GLY A 15 9.31 -8.99 9.85
C GLY A 15 8.81 -9.87 10.97
N HIS A 16 9.60 -10.85 11.40
CA HIS A 16 9.26 -11.66 12.58
C HIS A 16 9.11 -10.77 13.82
N VAL A 17 8.24 -11.16 14.77
CA VAL A 17 7.95 -10.40 16.00
C VAL A 17 9.24 -9.94 16.70
N ASP A 18 10.18 -10.85 16.86
CA ASP A 18 11.42 -10.58 17.58
C ASP A 18 12.56 -9.97 16.75
N HIS A 19 12.38 -9.71 15.45
CA HIS A 19 13.45 -9.16 14.61
C HIS A 19 13.70 -7.64 14.82
N GLY A 20 13.00 -7.01 15.76
CA GLY A 20 13.28 -5.63 16.19
C GLY A 20 12.60 -4.55 15.36
N LYS A 21 11.38 -4.81 14.85
CA LYS A 21 10.57 -3.84 14.09
C LYS A 21 10.27 -2.57 14.87
N SER A 22 9.68 -2.70 16.07
CA SER A 22 9.33 -1.54 16.91
C SER A 22 10.57 -0.74 17.30
N THR A 23 11.69 -1.42 17.55
CA THR A 23 12.98 -0.77 17.82
C THR A 23 13.46 0.07 16.63
N LEU A 24 13.37 -0.47 15.41
CA LEU A 24 13.76 0.26 14.20
C LEU A 24 12.87 1.48 13.95
N ILE A 25 11.55 1.32 14.09
CA ILE A 25 10.60 2.43 13.92
C ILE A 25 10.87 3.52 14.95
N GLY A 26 10.97 3.16 16.23
CA GLY A 26 11.29 4.12 17.30
C GLY A 26 12.63 4.82 17.06
N ARG A 27 13.63 4.10 16.55
CA ARG A 27 14.93 4.69 16.22
C ARG A 27 14.84 5.69 15.07
N LEU A 28 14.14 5.35 13.99
CA LEU A 28 13.90 6.25 12.85
C LEU A 28 13.19 7.53 13.28
N LEU A 29 12.22 7.44 14.19
CA LEU A 29 11.50 8.60 14.69
C LEU A 29 12.41 9.54 15.51
N CYS A 30 13.30 8.98 16.31
CA CYS A 30 14.30 9.76 17.04
C CYS A 30 15.32 10.40 16.10
N ASP A 31 15.89 9.62 15.17
CA ASP A 31 16.96 10.09 14.29
C ASP A 31 16.47 11.16 13.30
N THR A 32 15.19 11.12 12.90
CA THR A 32 14.55 12.14 12.06
C THR A 32 13.95 13.32 12.84
N LYS A 33 14.12 13.35 14.17
CA LYS A 33 13.52 14.35 15.07
C LYS A 33 12.00 14.47 14.92
N SER A 34 11.34 13.36 14.59
CA SER A 34 9.88 13.29 14.46
C SER A 34 9.18 13.16 15.82
N ILE A 35 9.93 12.83 16.88
CA ILE A 35 9.48 12.86 18.29
C ILE A 35 10.22 13.97 19.04
N THR A 36 9.53 14.66 19.93
CA THR A 36 10.10 15.72 20.77
C THR A 36 11.09 15.17 21.81
N GLU A 37 12.14 15.93 22.11
CA GLU A 37 13.16 15.54 23.11
C GLU A 37 12.56 15.37 24.51
N GLU A 38 11.50 16.13 24.82
CA GLU A 38 10.72 16.01 26.05
C GLU A 38 10.11 14.62 26.19
N LYS A 39 9.43 14.13 25.14
CA LYS A 39 8.81 12.80 25.13
C LYS A 39 9.83 11.67 25.27
N ILE A 40 10.99 11.82 24.61
CA ILE A 40 12.09 10.86 24.75
C ILE A 40 12.60 10.84 26.20
N SER A 41 12.68 12.00 26.85
CA SER A 41 13.14 12.13 28.22
C SER A 41 12.13 11.58 29.24
N GLU A 42 10.84 11.75 28.98
CA GLU A 42 9.74 11.15 29.75
C GLU A 42 9.89 9.62 29.78
N VAL A 43 9.94 8.98 28.61
CA VAL A 43 10.05 7.50 28.52
C VAL A 43 11.36 7.00 29.14
N LYS A 44 12.49 7.71 28.95
CA LYS A 44 13.75 7.39 29.65
C LYS A 44 13.60 7.43 31.17
N THR A 45 12.85 8.39 31.70
CA THR A 45 12.60 8.52 33.14
C THR A 45 11.75 7.36 33.65
N ILE A 46 10.71 6.98 32.92
CA ILE A 46 9.86 5.81 33.22
C ILE A 46 10.69 4.52 33.23
N CYS A 47 11.53 4.30 32.21
CA CYS A 47 12.42 3.13 32.17
C CYS A 47 13.36 3.10 33.38
N LYS A 48 13.94 4.25 33.75
CA LYS A 48 14.83 4.36 34.91
C LYS A 48 14.10 4.07 36.24
N GLN A 49 12.87 4.56 36.41
CA GLN A 49 12.04 4.27 37.58
C GLN A 49 11.69 2.78 37.69
N GLN A 50 11.50 2.10 36.55
CA GLN A 50 11.24 0.65 36.50
C GLN A 50 12.53 -0.20 36.54
N GLY A 51 13.72 0.41 36.65
CA GLY A 51 14.99 -0.31 36.63
C GLY A 51 15.34 -0.97 35.28
N LYS A 52 14.69 -0.55 34.18
CA LYS A 52 14.91 -1.08 32.83
C LYS A 52 15.85 -0.17 32.04
N GLN A 53 16.67 -0.77 31.17
CA GLN A 53 17.43 -0.01 30.19
C GLN A 53 16.46 0.59 29.15
N PHE A 54 16.70 1.82 28.73
CA PHE A 54 15.89 2.45 27.69
C PHE A 54 16.06 1.71 26.35
N GLU A 55 14.94 1.34 25.75
CA GLU A 55 14.87 0.77 24.41
C GLU A 55 13.92 1.59 23.55
N TYR A 56 14.25 1.76 22.27
CA TYR A 56 13.40 2.49 21.33
C TYR A 56 12.03 1.84 21.11
N ALA A 57 11.88 0.54 21.42
CA ALA A 57 10.58 -0.13 21.41
C ALA A 57 9.63 0.45 22.48
N TYR A 58 10.14 0.85 23.66
CA TYR A 58 9.30 1.42 24.71
C TYR A 58 8.74 2.79 24.35
N LEU A 59 9.41 3.56 23.47
CA LEU A 59 8.83 4.78 22.91
C LEU A 59 7.56 4.46 22.11
N MET A 60 7.61 3.38 21.31
CA MET A 60 6.48 2.95 20.51
C MET A 60 5.34 2.48 21.38
N ASP A 61 5.61 1.64 22.37
CA ASP A 61 4.61 1.11 23.29
C ASP A 61 3.92 2.25 24.05
N HIS A 62 4.69 3.20 24.59
CA HIS A 62 4.14 4.38 25.28
C HIS A 62 3.26 5.25 24.37
N MET A 63 3.66 5.43 23.10
CA MET A 63 2.86 6.19 22.14
C MET A 63 1.56 5.48 21.76
N ILE A 64 1.54 4.14 21.78
CA ILE A 64 0.33 3.35 21.55
C ILE A 64 -0.59 3.42 22.78
N GLU A 65 -0.06 3.24 23.99
CA GLU A 65 -0.82 3.29 25.24
C GLU A 65 -1.48 4.66 25.47
N GLU A 66 -0.76 5.76 25.22
CA GLU A 66 -1.30 7.13 25.33
C GLU A 66 -2.45 7.41 24.35
N ARG A 67 -2.45 6.74 23.20
CA ARG A 67 -3.52 6.81 22.21
C ARG A 67 -4.75 6.02 22.65
N ASP A 68 -4.55 4.82 23.17
CA ASP A 68 -5.65 3.96 23.64
C ASP A 68 -6.41 4.59 24.81
N GLN A 69 -5.76 5.44 25.61
CA GLN A 69 -6.40 6.20 26.70
C GLN A 69 -7.18 7.45 26.23
N ASN A 70 -6.97 7.93 25.00
CA ASN A 70 -7.61 9.12 24.43
C ASN A 70 -8.54 8.78 23.25
N ILE A 71 -9.64 8.05 23.52
CA ILE A 71 -10.88 7.83 22.72
C ILE A 71 -10.79 8.00 21.16
N THR A 72 -10.72 6.83 20.49
CA THR A 72 -11.33 6.37 19.22
C THR A 72 -11.16 7.07 17.85
N ILE A 73 -10.94 6.18 16.86
CA ILE A 73 -11.22 6.20 15.40
C ILE A 73 -10.01 6.38 14.48
N ASP A 74 -9.58 5.22 13.97
CA ASP A 74 -8.94 4.89 12.70
C ASP A 74 -7.49 5.28 12.39
N THR A 75 -6.72 4.19 12.25
CA THR A 75 -5.37 4.01 11.70
C THR A 75 -4.20 4.51 12.56
N ALA A 76 -3.40 3.56 13.05
CA ALA A 76 -2.08 3.76 13.65
C ALA A 76 -1.08 4.26 12.59
N GLN A 77 -1.27 5.50 12.14
CA GLN A 77 -0.37 6.18 11.22
C GLN A 77 0.72 6.86 12.06
N ILE A 78 1.96 6.44 11.83
CA ILE A 78 3.13 7.04 12.44
C ILE A 78 3.83 7.85 11.36
N PHE A 79 4.03 9.13 11.60
CA PHE A 79 4.59 10.04 10.63
C PHE A 79 6.06 10.27 10.93
N PHE A 80 6.87 10.27 9.88
CA PHE A 80 8.24 10.77 9.94
C PHE A 80 8.57 11.48 8.64
N LYS A 81 9.59 12.35 8.67
CA LYS A 81 10.05 13.05 7.47
C LYS A 81 11.53 12.86 7.27
N THR A 82 11.94 12.97 6.02
CA THR A 82 13.34 13.05 5.58
C THR A 82 13.56 14.40 4.91
N ASP A 83 14.76 14.64 4.40
CA ASP A 83 15.04 15.85 3.63
C ASP A 83 14.31 15.80 2.27
N ALA A 84 14.01 14.61 1.75
CA ALA A 84 13.33 14.44 0.47
C ALA A 84 11.79 14.56 0.55
N ARG A 85 11.13 13.96 1.56
CA ARG A 85 9.66 13.90 1.68
C ARG A 85 9.14 13.43 3.05
N GLU A 86 7.83 13.55 3.25
CA GLU A 86 7.08 12.98 4.37
C GLU A 86 6.63 11.54 4.11
N TYR A 87 6.73 10.71 5.15
CA TYR A 87 6.34 9.31 5.14
C TYR A 87 5.24 9.01 6.16
N VAL A 88 4.39 8.04 5.82
CA VAL A 88 3.45 7.42 6.75
C VAL A 88 3.83 5.97 6.92
N ILE A 89 4.20 5.59 8.14
CA ILE A 89 4.32 4.19 8.53
C ILE A 89 2.92 3.69 8.80
N ILE A 90 2.54 2.68 8.02
CA ILE A 90 1.34 1.92 8.27
C ILE A 90 1.75 0.78 9.20
N ASP A 91 1.35 0.88 10.47
CA ASP A 91 1.71 -0.13 11.44
C ASP A 91 0.97 -1.45 11.14
N ALA A 92 1.76 -2.45 10.80
CA ALA A 92 1.34 -3.82 10.63
C ALA A 92 1.77 -4.58 11.89
N PRO A 93 0.92 -4.78 12.91
CA PRO A 93 1.38 -5.36 14.16
C PRO A 93 1.88 -6.80 13.92
N GLY A 94 2.92 -7.22 14.64
CA GLY A 94 3.66 -8.45 14.32
C GLY A 94 2.99 -9.75 14.77
N HIS A 95 1.95 -9.66 15.60
CA HIS A 95 1.27 -10.83 16.15
C HIS A 95 0.30 -11.43 15.14
N VAL A 96 0.13 -12.77 15.17
CA VAL A 96 -0.81 -13.52 14.33
C VAL A 96 -2.25 -12.99 14.48
N GLU A 97 -2.59 -12.47 15.65
CA GLU A 97 -3.91 -11.89 15.97
C GLU A 97 -4.15 -10.51 15.33
N PHE A 98 -3.12 -9.86 14.77
CA PHE A 98 -3.21 -8.55 14.12
C PHE A 98 -2.98 -8.58 12.60
N THR A 99 -2.99 -9.78 12.01
CA THR A 99 -2.83 -10.01 10.57
C THR A 99 -3.82 -9.18 9.74
N LYS A 100 -5.04 -8.92 10.26
CA LYS A 100 -6.05 -8.07 9.60
C LYS A 100 -5.55 -6.64 9.40
N ASN A 101 -4.93 -6.04 10.42
CA ASN A 101 -4.42 -4.67 10.37
C ASN A 101 -3.17 -4.58 9.49
N MET A 102 -2.32 -5.62 9.51
CA MET A 102 -1.21 -5.73 8.57
C MET A 102 -1.69 -5.72 7.12
N ILE A 103 -2.75 -6.47 6.80
CA ILE A 103 -3.18 -6.62 5.41
C ILE A 103 -3.95 -5.39 4.92
N THR A 104 -4.85 -4.82 5.73
CA THR A 104 -5.50 -3.55 5.38
C THR A 104 -4.51 -2.39 5.29
N GLY A 105 -3.43 -2.46 6.06
CA GLY A 105 -2.37 -1.47 6.01
C GLY A 105 -1.44 -1.63 4.81
N ALA A 106 -0.96 -2.84 4.57
CA ALA A 106 -0.09 -3.15 3.46
C ALA A 106 -0.78 -2.98 2.09
N SER A 107 -2.10 -3.17 1.99
CA SER A 107 -2.85 -2.91 0.75
C SER A 107 -2.84 -1.43 0.34
N GLN A 108 -2.60 -0.52 1.28
CA GLN A 108 -2.49 0.93 1.02
C GLN A 108 -1.05 1.40 0.85
N ALA A 109 -0.06 0.57 1.19
CA ALA A 109 1.35 0.94 1.10
C ALA A 109 1.81 1.08 -0.36
N GLU A 110 2.87 1.86 -0.56
CA GLU A 110 3.58 2.04 -1.83
C GLU A 110 4.93 1.32 -1.82
N ALA A 111 5.47 1.05 -0.63
CA ALA A 111 6.71 0.33 -0.42
C ALA A 111 6.72 -0.42 0.91
N ALA A 112 7.70 -1.31 1.09
CA ALA A 112 7.86 -2.08 2.32
C ALA A 112 9.32 -2.15 2.79
N ILE A 113 9.48 -2.22 4.11
CA ILE A 113 10.74 -2.61 4.76
C ILE A 113 10.57 -4.00 5.37
N LEU A 114 11.33 -4.97 4.87
CA LEU A 114 11.40 -6.33 5.41
C LEU A 114 12.57 -6.46 6.38
N ILE A 115 12.30 -6.86 7.62
CA ILE A 115 13.29 -6.93 8.70
C ILE A 115 13.62 -8.39 9.02
N VAL A 116 14.91 -8.70 8.98
CA VAL A 116 15.47 -10.04 9.23
C VAL A 116 16.55 -9.95 10.29
N ASP A 117 16.59 -10.87 11.24
CA ASP A 117 17.65 -10.91 12.25
C ASP A 117 18.93 -11.54 11.69
N ALA A 118 20.10 -10.97 11.98
CA ALA A 118 21.40 -11.42 11.48
C ALA A 118 21.86 -12.77 12.04
N ASN A 119 21.38 -13.15 13.23
CA ASN A 119 21.68 -14.39 13.92
C ASN A 119 20.66 -15.48 13.60
N GLU A 120 19.37 -15.15 13.69
CA GLU A 120 18.27 -16.10 13.45
C GLU A 120 18.05 -16.34 11.94
N GLY A 121 18.38 -15.37 11.09
CA GLY A 121 18.17 -15.47 9.65
C GLY A 121 16.68 -15.49 9.27
N ILE A 122 16.35 -16.20 8.20
CA ILE A 122 14.99 -16.20 7.66
C ILE A 122 14.10 -17.16 8.43
N GLN A 123 13.22 -16.59 9.23
CA GLN A 123 12.18 -17.34 9.91
C GLN A 123 10.95 -17.57 9.03
N GLU A 124 10.11 -18.53 9.41
CA GLU A 124 8.83 -18.78 8.74
C GLU A 124 8.01 -17.49 8.62
N GLN A 125 7.82 -16.71 9.70
CA GLN A 125 7.10 -15.41 9.63
C GLN A 125 7.69 -14.44 8.59
N THR A 126 9.02 -14.43 8.41
CA THR A 126 9.69 -13.59 7.42
C THR A 126 9.29 -13.99 6.00
N LYS A 127 9.39 -15.28 5.67
CA LYS A 127 8.99 -15.82 4.36
C LYS A 127 7.54 -15.46 4.05
N ARG A 128 6.71 -15.56 5.07
CA ARG A 128 5.28 -15.36 4.95
C ARG A 128 4.92 -13.89 4.72
N HIS A 129 5.50 -12.96 5.46
CA HIS A 129 5.34 -11.53 5.21
C HIS A 129 5.83 -11.12 3.83
N ALA A 130 6.98 -11.64 3.40
CA ALA A 130 7.47 -11.38 2.06
C ALA A 130 6.53 -11.92 0.97
N LYS A 131 5.90 -13.09 1.17
CA LYS A 131 4.86 -13.60 0.27
C LYS A 131 3.63 -12.69 0.23
N PHE A 132 3.23 -12.11 1.37
CA PHE A 132 2.16 -11.10 1.39
C PHE A 132 2.50 -9.86 0.60
N LEU A 133 3.72 -9.32 0.75
CA LEU A 133 4.16 -8.16 -0.04
C LEU A 133 4.05 -8.44 -1.54
N SER A 134 4.43 -9.65 -1.97
CA SER A 134 4.32 -10.11 -3.37
C SER A 134 2.86 -10.18 -3.83
N LEU A 135 1.98 -10.78 -3.04
CA LEU A 135 0.54 -10.89 -3.36
C LEU A 135 -0.15 -9.54 -3.41
N LEU A 136 0.32 -8.58 -2.60
CA LEU A 136 -0.15 -7.19 -2.58
C LEU A 136 0.49 -6.32 -3.67
N GLY A 137 1.29 -6.89 -4.57
CA GLY A 137 1.91 -6.14 -5.67
C GLY A 137 2.93 -5.10 -5.22
N LEU A 138 3.47 -5.20 -4.00
CA LEU A 138 4.49 -4.25 -3.53
C LEU A 138 5.86 -4.58 -4.14
N GLU A 139 6.20 -3.88 -5.22
CA GLU A 139 7.48 -4.04 -5.93
C GLU A 139 8.65 -3.36 -5.17
N GLN A 140 8.38 -2.24 -4.48
CA GLN A 140 9.41 -1.46 -3.81
C GLN A 140 9.68 -2.01 -2.41
N VAL A 141 10.66 -2.91 -2.30
CA VAL A 141 11.05 -3.52 -1.03
C VAL A 141 12.50 -3.19 -0.69
N ILE A 142 12.72 -2.67 0.52
CA ILE A 142 14.04 -2.62 1.16
C ILE A 142 14.10 -3.75 2.18
N VAL A 143 15.23 -4.42 2.28
CA VAL A 143 15.46 -5.40 3.34
C VAL A 143 16.52 -4.86 4.28
N VAL A 144 16.27 -5.00 5.59
CA VAL A 144 17.23 -4.71 6.63
C VAL A 144 17.58 -5.99 7.39
N ILE A 145 18.88 -6.25 7.53
CA ILE A 145 19.43 -7.35 8.34
C ILE A 145 19.83 -6.74 9.68
N ASN A 146 18.94 -6.85 10.67
CA ASN A 146 19.02 -6.22 11.97
C ASN A 146 19.81 -7.06 12.99
N LYS A 147 20.14 -6.42 14.12
CA LYS A 147 20.89 -6.99 15.25
C LYS A 147 22.32 -7.41 14.91
N MET A 148 22.97 -6.67 14.00
CA MET A 148 24.39 -6.89 13.68
C MET A 148 25.32 -6.79 14.90
N ASP A 149 24.92 -6.01 15.92
CA ASP A 149 25.62 -5.91 17.20
C ASP A 149 25.70 -7.25 17.95
N LYS A 150 24.67 -8.11 17.86
CA LYS A 150 24.65 -9.43 18.50
C LYS A 150 25.61 -10.43 17.84
N VAL A 151 25.87 -10.25 16.55
CA VAL A 151 26.84 -11.06 15.78
C VAL A 151 28.20 -10.37 15.66
N LYS A 152 28.47 -9.37 16.51
CA LYS A 152 29.72 -8.60 16.54
C LYS A 152 30.10 -8.01 15.17
N TYR A 153 29.11 -7.56 14.42
CA TYR A 153 29.26 -6.86 13.14
C TYR A 153 30.03 -7.65 12.05
N LYS A 154 30.04 -8.98 12.15
CA LYS A 154 30.74 -9.85 11.19
C LYS A 154 30.05 -9.88 9.82
N GLU A 155 30.83 -9.62 8.78
CA GLU A 155 30.38 -9.67 7.38
C GLU A 155 29.85 -11.06 6.98
N GLU A 156 30.47 -12.13 7.47
CA GLU A 156 30.10 -13.52 7.18
C GLU A 156 28.61 -13.81 7.50
N ASN A 157 28.12 -13.28 8.63
CA ASN A 157 26.72 -13.42 9.04
C ASN A 157 25.79 -12.69 8.06
N TYR A 158 26.15 -11.47 7.67
CA TYR A 158 25.39 -10.70 6.68
C TYR A 158 25.33 -11.40 5.33
N ILE A 159 26.48 -11.87 4.81
CA ILE A 159 26.55 -12.58 3.52
C ILE A 159 25.69 -13.85 3.54
N LYS A 160 25.76 -14.63 4.63
CA LYS A 160 24.97 -15.85 4.79
C LYS A 160 23.46 -15.56 4.70
N VAL A 161 22.97 -14.62 5.50
CA VAL A 161 21.54 -14.26 5.55
C VAL A 161 21.11 -13.63 4.22
N LYS A 162 21.92 -12.74 3.64
CA LYS A 162 21.68 -12.11 2.34
C LYS A 162 21.49 -13.15 1.23
N LYS A 163 22.34 -14.17 1.18
CA LYS A 163 22.25 -15.24 0.17
C LYS A 163 20.94 -16.01 0.29
N GLU A 164 20.62 -16.49 1.50
CA GLU A 164 19.37 -17.21 1.77
C GLU A 164 18.15 -16.37 1.37
N LEU A 165 18.22 -15.06 1.63
CA LEU A 165 17.13 -14.13 1.39
C LEU A 165 16.91 -13.89 -0.10
N LEU A 166 17.98 -13.67 -0.86
CA LEU A 166 17.89 -13.51 -2.31
C LEU A 166 17.34 -14.77 -2.99
N GLU A 167 17.76 -15.96 -2.54
CA GLU A 167 17.23 -17.23 -3.05
C GLU A 167 15.72 -17.37 -2.78
N PHE A 168 15.25 -16.94 -1.61
CA PHE A 168 13.83 -16.96 -1.27
C PHE A 168 13.03 -15.90 -2.03
N LEU A 169 13.46 -14.63 -2.04
CA LEU A 169 12.76 -13.53 -2.68
C LEU A 169 12.61 -13.74 -4.20
N LYS A 170 13.62 -14.35 -4.83
CA LYS A 170 13.56 -14.74 -6.25
C LYS A 170 12.39 -15.68 -6.56
N LYS A 171 12.06 -16.62 -5.65
CA LYS A 171 10.94 -17.57 -5.83
C LYS A 171 9.58 -16.88 -5.82
N ILE A 172 9.46 -15.76 -5.12
CA ILE A 172 8.22 -14.97 -5.01
C ILE A 172 8.24 -13.70 -5.88
N LYS A 173 9.19 -13.62 -6.83
CA LYS A 173 9.34 -12.52 -7.79
C LYS A 173 9.53 -11.13 -7.15
N ILE A 174 10.08 -11.07 -5.94
CA ILE A 174 10.48 -9.80 -5.32
C ILE A 174 11.98 -9.59 -5.57
N THR A 175 12.33 -8.41 -6.06
CA THR A 175 13.73 -7.97 -6.13
C THR A 175 13.92 -6.81 -5.16
N PRO A 176 14.63 -6.99 -4.04
CA PRO A 176 14.83 -5.92 -3.08
C PRO A 176 15.73 -4.84 -3.69
N THR A 177 15.41 -3.57 -3.44
CA THR A 177 16.18 -2.43 -3.94
C THR A 177 17.52 -2.33 -3.20
N PHE A 178 17.49 -2.54 -1.88
CA PHE A 178 18.67 -2.56 -1.01
C PHE A 178 18.54 -3.69 0.03
N ILE A 179 19.69 -4.23 0.46
CA ILE A 179 19.79 -5.17 1.59
C ILE A 179 20.83 -4.61 2.56
N ILE A 180 20.37 -3.99 3.64
CA ILE A 180 21.18 -3.12 4.50
C ILE A 180 21.45 -3.83 5.84
N PRO A 181 22.71 -4.05 6.25
CA PRO A 181 23.04 -4.52 7.60
C PRO A 181 22.89 -3.37 8.60
N ILE A 182 22.11 -3.57 9.66
CA ILE A 182 21.83 -2.52 10.66
C ILE A 182 21.93 -3.05 12.09
N SER A 183 22.07 -2.12 13.03
CA SER A 183 21.67 -2.35 14.42
C SER A 183 20.67 -1.27 14.83
N ALA A 184 19.39 -1.64 14.94
CA ALA A 184 18.35 -0.73 15.41
C ALA A 184 18.60 -0.20 16.81
N PHE A 185 19.21 -1.02 17.66
CA PHE A 185 19.50 -0.65 19.04
C PHE A 185 20.64 0.37 19.13
N LYS A 186 21.72 0.17 18.37
CA LYS A 186 22.91 1.03 18.39
C LYS A 186 22.82 2.22 17.44
N GLY A 187 22.04 2.11 16.37
CA GLY A 187 21.86 3.15 15.35
C GLY A 187 22.71 2.98 14.10
N ASP A 188 23.40 1.85 13.98
CA ASP A 188 24.30 1.57 12.87
C ASP A 188 23.51 1.46 11.55
N ASN A 189 23.95 2.20 10.53
CA ASN A 189 23.39 2.22 9.17
C ASN A 189 21.91 2.63 9.06
N ILE A 190 21.37 3.35 10.06
CA ILE A 190 19.98 3.86 10.02
C ILE A 190 19.92 5.24 9.39
N ALA A 191 20.35 6.26 10.12
CA ALA A 191 20.47 7.63 9.64
C ALA A 191 21.91 8.03 9.31
N LYS A 192 22.88 7.31 9.87
CA LYS A 192 24.31 7.51 9.67
C LYS A 192 24.98 6.17 9.36
N LYS A 193 26.04 6.21 8.57
CA LYS A 193 26.88 5.03 8.34
C LYS A 193 27.51 4.56 9.65
N SER A 194 27.71 3.25 9.75
CA SER A 194 28.30 2.61 10.91
C SER A 194 29.82 2.67 10.85
N ASP A 195 30.45 3.01 11.98
CA ASP A 195 31.91 2.87 12.17
C ASP A 195 32.33 1.43 12.53
N ASN A 196 31.36 0.51 12.71
CA ASN A 196 31.61 -0.89 13.09
C ASN A 196 31.55 -1.85 11.89
N MET A 197 31.16 -1.36 10.71
CA MET A 197 30.92 -2.16 9.50
C MET A 197 31.57 -1.52 8.29
N ASP A 198 32.89 -1.29 8.35
CA ASP A 198 33.67 -0.68 7.25
C ASP A 198 33.55 -1.45 5.91
N TRP A 199 33.24 -2.74 5.98
CA TRP A 199 32.99 -3.60 4.82
C TRP A 199 31.66 -3.28 4.10
N TYR A 200 30.76 -2.49 4.70
CA TYR A 200 29.50 -2.08 4.08
C TYR A 200 29.56 -0.62 3.60
N GLU A 201 29.67 -0.43 2.28
CA GLU A 201 29.85 0.89 1.67
C GLU A 201 28.57 1.52 1.09
N ASP A 202 27.48 0.76 1.00
CA ASP A 202 26.23 1.21 0.36
C ASP A 202 25.39 2.13 1.29
N LYS A 203 24.14 2.38 0.94
CA LYS A 203 23.23 3.33 1.61
C LYS A 203 22.83 2.91 3.02
N THR A 204 22.59 3.89 3.86
CA THR A 204 21.84 3.78 5.12
C THR A 204 20.34 3.57 4.85
N VAL A 205 19.57 3.23 5.89
CA VAL A 205 18.11 3.07 5.78
C VAL A 205 17.45 4.37 5.30
N LEU A 206 17.82 5.53 5.86
CA LEU A 206 17.23 6.81 5.44
C LEU A 206 17.56 7.13 3.97
N GLU A 207 18.82 7.01 3.55
CA GLU A 207 19.21 7.23 2.16
C GLU A 207 18.49 6.27 1.21
N ALA A 208 18.32 5.00 1.61
CA ALA A 208 17.60 4.01 0.82
C ALA A 208 16.10 4.33 0.70
N LEU A 209 15.45 4.82 1.77
CA LEU A 209 14.05 5.26 1.73
C LEU A 209 13.83 6.39 0.72
N GLU A 210 14.76 7.33 0.64
CA GLU A 210 14.71 8.44 -0.33
C GLU A 210 14.81 7.97 -1.78
N THR A 211 15.36 6.78 -2.04
CA THR A 211 15.40 6.20 -3.40
C THR A 211 14.07 5.63 -3.87
N PHE A 212 13.09 5.43 -2.98
CA PHE A 212 11.79 4.93 -3.42
C PHE A 212 11.20 5.90 -4.44
N LYS A 213 10.79 5.36 -5.58
CA LYS A 213 10.10 6.13 -6.58
C LYS A 213 8.73 6.45 -6.01
N GLU A 214 8.36 7.72 -6.02
CA GLU A 214 6.95 8.07 -5.86
C GLU A 214 6.14 7.26 -6.86
N THR A 215 4.94 6.84 -6.46
CA THR A 215 4.04 6.05 -7.31
C THR A 215 3.91 6.75 -8.66
N LYS A 216 4.66 6.18 -9.63
CA LYS A 216 5.00 6.68 -10.96
C LYS A 216 4.24 7.94 -11.35
N ASN A 217 4.89 9.12 -11.38
CA ASN A 217 4.39 10.42 -11.86
C ASN A 217 3.09 10.28 -12.66
N LEU A 218 1.95 10.16 -11.95
CA LEU A 218 0.73 9.58 -12.54
C LEU A 218 0.24 10.48 -13.67
N SER A 219 0.59 11.76 -13.60
CA SER A 219 0.42 12.78 -14.63
C SER A 219 0.99 12.41 -16.01
N ASN A 220 2.06 11.59 -16.09
CA ASN A 220 2.64 11.16 -17.36
C ASN A 220 1.97 9.90 -17.95
N LYS A 221 1.04 9.29 -17.22
CA LYS A 221 0.28 8.12 -17.69
C LYS A 221 -0.93 8.54 -18.52
N PRO A 222 -1.59 7.61 -19.23
CA PRO A 222 -2.86 7.90 -19.88
C PRO A 222 -3.88 8.50 -18.91
N PHE A 223 -4.70 9.44 -19.41
CA PHE A 223 -5.74 10.05 -18.59
C PHE A 223 -6.78 9.02 -18.14
N ARG A 224 -7.03 8.95 -16.83
CA ARG A 224 -8.13 8.21 -16.22
C ARG A 224 -8.79 9.10 -15.17
N MET A 225 -10.09 9.31 -15.30
CA MET A 225 -10.90 9.98 -14.29
C MET A 225 -12.15 9.14 -14.02
N PRO A 226 -12.17 8.38 -12.92
CA PRO A 226 -13.40 7.73 -12.44
C PRO A 226 -14.46 8.77 -12.10
N ILE A 227 -15.65 8.64 -12.68
CA ILE A 227 -16.75 9.56 -12.44
C ILE A 227 -17.37 9.25 -11.08
N GLN A 228 -17.31 10.23 -10.18
CA GLN A 228 -17.82 10.14 -8.81
C GLN A 228 -19.27 10.60 -8.73
N ASP A 229 -19.60 11.70 -9.42
CA ASP A 229 -20.92 12.31 -9.34
C ASP A 229 -21.23 13.19 -10.56
N LEU A 230 -22.50 13.51 -10.73
CA LEU A 230 -23.04 14.32 -11.82
C LEU A 230 -23.94 15.41 -11.24
N TYR A 231 -23.54 16.66 -11.42
CA TYR A 231 -24.33 17.81 -10.99
C TYR A 231 -25.01 18.46 -12.18
N LYS A 232 -26.27 18.81 -12.02
CA LYS A 232 -27.04 19.55 -13.04
C LYS A 232 -27.48 20.89 -12.46
N PHE A 233 -27.03 21.97 -13.09
CA PHE A 233 -27.44 23.34 -12.81
C PHE A 233 -28.03 23.93 -14.08
N ASP A 234 -29.35 24.12 -14.11
CA ASP A 234 -30.10 24.51 -15.31
C ASP A 234 -29.81 23.58 -16.50
N GLU A 235 -29.17 24.10 -17.54
CA GLU A 235 -28.77 23.34 -18.74
C GLU A 235 -27.34 22.80 -18.67
N ILE A 236 -26.57 23.18 -17.64
CA ILE A 236 -25.17 22.79 -17.49
C ILE A 236 -25.08 21.49 -16.69
N ARG A 237 -24.42 20.50 -17.28
CA ARG A 237 -24.06 19.24 -16.61
C ARG A 237 -22.58 19.24 -16.27
N ILE A 238 -22.26 19.15 -15.00
CA ILE A 238 -20.90 19.07 -14.47
C ILE A 238 -20.64 17.63 -14.06
N ILE A 239 -19.63 17.03 -14.67
CA ILE A 239 -19.17 15.68 -14.37
C ILE A 239 -18.01 15.80 -13.37
N ALA A 240 -18.18 15.28 -12.16
CA ALA A 240 -17.21 15.41 -11.09
C ALA A 240 -16.42 14.12 -10.88
N GLY A 241 -15.12 14.27 -10.63
CA GLY A 241 -14.24 13.15 -10.30
C GLY A 241 -12.84 13.60 -9.90
N GLN A 242 -12.08 12.65 -9.34
CA GLN A 242 -10.65 12.82 -9.14
C GLN A 242 -9.89 12.24 -10.34
N ILE A 243 -8.89 12.95 -10.84
CA ILE A 243 -8.02 12.41 -11.88
C ILE A 243 -7.13 11.33 -11.23
N ALA A 244 -7.38 10.07 -11.57
CA ALA A 244 -6.57 8.94 -11.09
C ALA A 244 -5.20 8.90 -11.78
N SER A 245 -5.13 9.27 -13.06
CA SER A 245 -3.88 9.38 -13.80
C SER A 245 -3.99 10.32 -14.99
N GLY A 246 -2.84 10.73 -15.48
CA GLY A 246 -2.65 11.58 -16.65
C GLY A 246 -2.93 13.06 -16.41
N THR A 247 -3.00 13.77 -17.53
CA THR A 247 -3.37 15.18 -17.58
C THR A 247 -4.44 15.38 -18.63
N ILE A 248 -5.27 16.38 -18.41
CA ILE A 248 -6.33 16.75 -19.34
C ILE A 248 -6.39 18.26 -19.51
N LYS A 249 -6.70 18.70 -20.72
CA LYS A 249 -6.82 20.12 -21.08
C LYS A 249 -8.19 20.43 -21.64
N LYS A 250 -8.56 21.70 -21.53
CA LYS A 250 -9.72 22.23 -22.23
C LYS A 250 -9.59 21.96 -23.74
N GLY A 251 -10.65 21.45 -24.34
CA GLY A 251 -10.70 21.07 -25.76
C GLY A 251 -10.28 19.63 -26.06
N ASP A 252 -9.70 18.89 -25.10
CA ASP A 252 -9.32 17.49 -25.34
C ASP A 252 -10.56 16.60 -25.58
N GLU A 253 -10.45 15.63 -26.51
CA GLU A 253 -11.46 14.60 -26.73
C GLU A 253 -11.38 13.55 -25.61
N VAL A 254 -12.54 13.24 -25.03
CA VAL A 254 -12.70 12.24 -23.97
C VAL A 254 -13.73 11.17 -24.39
N THR A 255 -13.41 9.93 -24.06
CA THR A 255 -14.32 8.78 -24.15
C THR A 255 -14.73 8.36 -22.74
N PHE A 256 -16.02 8.07 -22.53
CA PHE A 256 -16.57 7.54 -21.29
C PHE A 256 -16.84 6.04 -21.43
N LEU A 257 -16.16 5.24 -20.63
CA LEU A 257 -16.26 3.77 -20.63
C LEU A 257 -17.11 3.28 -19.45
N PRO A 258 -17.84 2.16 -19.59
CA PRO A 258 -17.74 1.16 -20.67
C PRO A 258 -18.53 1.48 -21.95
N LYS A 259 -19.46 2.44 -21.93
CA LYS A 259 -20.38 2.72 -23.04
C LYS A 259 -19.70 3.20 -24.33
N GLY A 260 -18.55 3.86 -24.22
CA GLY A 260 -17.76 4.34 -25.35
C GLY A 260 -18.23 5.67 -25.95
N ASN A 261 -19.13 6.40 -25.27
CA ASN A 261 -19.60 7.72 -25.70
C ASN A 261 -18.43 8.71 -25.72
N LYS A 262 -18.38 9.57 -26.74
CA LYS A 262 -17.31 10.56 -26.93
C LYS A 262 -17.85 11.97 -26.87
N SER A 263 -17.04 12.88 -26.36
CA SER A 263 -17.26 14.33 -26.45
C SER A 263 -15.93 15.06 -26.24
N SER A 264 -15.94 16.39 -26.27
CA SER A 264 -14.77 17.22 -25.98
C SER A 264 -15.00 18.06 -24.73
N ILE A 265 -13.93 18.36 -23.99
CA ILE A 265 -14.02 19.14 -22.76
C ILE A 265 -14.25 20.62 -23.08
N LYS A 266 -15.34 21.17 -22.56
CA LYS A 266 -15.68 22.58 -22.69
C LYS A 266 -15.05 23.42 -21.57
N THR A 267 -15.16 22.97 -20.31
CA THR A 267 -14.53 23.62 -19.15
C THR A 267 -13.98 22.59 -18.18
N ILE A 268 -12.92 22.96 -17.46
CA ILE A 268 -12.39 22.25 -16.29
C ILE A 268 -12.49 23.20 -15.11
N GLU A 269 -13.04 22.74 -13.99
CA GLU A 269 -13.32 23.57 -12.82
C GLU A 269 -12.80 22.91 -11.54
N LYS A 270 -12.18 23.71 -10.67
CA LYS A 270 -11.69 23.29 -9.35
C LYS A 270 -12.00 24.38 -8.32
N MET A 271 -12.80 24.05 -7.31
CA MET A 271 -13.15 24.96 -6.21
C MET A 271 -13.55 26.38 -6.69
N ASN A 272 -14.46 26.46 -7.67
CA ASN A 272 -14.98 27.70 -8.28
C ASN A 272 -13.98 28.47 -9.16
N GLN A 273 -12.89 27.85 -9.59
CA GLN A 273 -11.97 28.41 -10.58
C GLN A 273 -11.97 27.56 -11.85
N GLN A 274 -12.02 28.21 -13.01
CA GLN A 274 -11.77 27.54 -14.28
C GLN A 274 -10.27 27.35 -14.50
N LEU A 275 -9.92 26.17 -15.00
CA LEU A 275 -8.57 25.76 -15.31
C LEU A 275 -8.43 25.49 -16.80
N GLU A 276 -7.27 25.79 -17.36
CA GLU A 276 -6.90 25.37 -18.72
C GLU A 276 -6.47 23.90 -18.77
N SER A 277 -5.95 23.38 -17.66
CA SER A 277 -5.50 22.00 -17.53
C SER A 277 -5.59 21.51 -16.10
N ALA A 278 -5.73 20.20 -15.93
CA ALA A 278 -5.65 19.52 -14.64
C ALA A 278 -4.87 18.20 -14.76
N SER A 279 -4.39 17.70 -13.62
CA SER A 279 -3.46 16.58 -13.52
C SER A 279 -3.86 15.59 -12.42
N ALA A 280 -3.21 14.42 -12.41
CA ALA A 280 -3.46 13.35 -11.45
C ALA A 280 -3.45 13.84 -9.99
N GLY A 281 -4.40 13.33 -9.19
CA GLY A 281 -4.64 13.72 -7.80
C GLY A 281 -5.57 14.92 -7.61
N GLU A 282 -5.88 15.67 -8.66
CA GLU A 282 -6.80 16.80 -8.57
C GLU A 282 -8.26 16.37 -8.66
N ASN A 283 -9.10 16.89 -7.75
CA ASN A 283 -10.55 16.79 -7.84
C ASN A 283 -11.07 17.91 -8.73
N ILE A 284 -11.76 17.57 -9.81
CA ILE A 284 -12.25 18.52 -10.80
C ILE A 284 -13.70 18.24 -11.18
N GLY A 285 -14.38 19.28 -11.64
CA GLY A 285 -15.60 19.18 -12.44
C GLY A 285 -15.29 19.50 -13.90
N ILE A 286 -15.83 18.71 -14.84
CA ILE A 286 -15.73 19.02 -16.27
C ILE A 286 -17.11 19.23 -16.88
N THR A 287 -17.19 20.11 -17.86
CA THR A 287 -18.36 20.21 -18.76
C THR A 287 -17.96 19.80 -20.17
N LEU A 288 -18.94 19.35 -20.96
CA LEU A 288 -18.72 18.84 -22.30
C LEU A 288 -19.27 19.80 -23.35
N ILE A 289 -18.68 19.82 -24.55
CA ILE A 289 -19.18 20.59 -25.69
C ILE A 289 -20.53 20.02 -26.14
N ASP A 290 -20.54 18.72 -26.44
CA ASP A 290 -21.75 17.97 -26.75
C ASP A 290 -22.20 17.23 -25.48
N PRO A 291 -23.38 17.57 -24.90
CA PRO A 291 -23.86 16.94 -23.69
C PRO A 291 -24.28 15.51 -24.00
N ILE A 292 -23.48 14.56 -23.51
CA ILE A 292 -23.77 13.12 -23.58
C ILE A 292 -24.28 12.60 -22.23
N PHE A 293 -24.83 11.39 -22.25
CA PHE A 293 -25.19 10.67 -21.04
C PHE A 293 -23.98 9.92 -20.49
N VAL A 294 -23.65 10.19 -19.24
CA VAL A 294 -22.56 9.61 -18.46
C VAL A 294 -23.16 9.21 -17.12
N ASP A 295 -22.73 8.10 -16.54
CA ASP A 295 -23.19 7.62 -15.24
C ASP A 295 -22.07 7.66 -14.20
N ARG A 296 -22.46 7.68 -12.92
CA ARG A 296 -21.51 7.38 -11.83
C ARG A 296 -20.94 5.98 -12.04
N GLY A 297 -19.63 5.85 -11.85
CA GLY A 297 -18.90 4.61 -12.12
C GLY A 297 -18.31 4.53 -13.53
N ASP A 298 -18.76 5.35 -14.48
CA ASP A 298 -18.06 5.44 -15.76
C ASP A 298 -16.63 5.94 -15.55
N ILE A 299 -15.71 5.56 -16.45
CA ILE A 299 -14.33 6.05 -16.46
C ILE A 299 -14.13 6.92 -17.69
N ALA A 300 -13.80 8.20 -17.46
CA ALA A 300 -13.35 9.08 -18.53
C ALA A 300 -11.89 8.78 -18.89
N THR A 301 -11.60 8.65 -20.18
CA THR A 301 -10.28 8.38 -20.74
C THR A 301 -10.04 9.19 -22.01
N GLN A 302 -8.78 9.43 -22.35
CA GLN A 302 -8.42 9.87 -23.70
C GLN A 302 -8.71 8.76 -24.73
N SER A 303 -9.13 9.16 -25.93
CA SER A 303 -9.57 8.25 -26.99
C SER A 303 -8.47 7.33 -27.55
N ASP A 304 -7.23 7.78 -27.55
CA ASP A 304 -6.10 7.08 -28.19
C ASP A 304 -5.47 6.01 -27.29
N ASN A 305 -5.84 5.98 -26.01
CA ASN A 305 -5.30 5.02 -25.04
C ASN A 305 -6.40 4.58 -24.06
N LYS A 306 -7.31 3.73 -24.57
CA LYS A 306 -8.42 3.20 -23.79
C LYS A 306 -7.96 2.04 -22.88
N PRO A 307 -8.36 2.03 -21.60
CA PRO A 307 -8.12 0.88 -20.73
C PRO A 307 -8.90 -0.35 -21.21
N LYS A 308 -8.49 -1.54 -20.74
CA LYS A 308 -9.18 -2.79 -21.04
C LYS A 308 -10.55 -2.79 -20.35
N SER A 309 -11.59 -3.07 -21.14
CA SER A 309 -12.92 -3.41 -20.63
C SER A 309 -13.07 -4.92 -20.66
N THR A 310 -13.50 -5.52 -19.54
CA THR A 310 -13.56 -6.97 -19.36
C THR A 310 -14.71 -7.34 -18.44
N ASP A 311 -15.26 -8.53 -18.60
CA ASP A 311 -16.19 -9.14 -17.65
C ASP A 311 -15.47 -10.17 -16.75
N GLU A 312 -14.17 -10.40 -16.97
CA GLU A 312 -13.33 -11.26 -16.13
C GLU A 312 -12.34 -10.42 -15.34
N VAL A 313 -12.41 -10.54 -14.01
CA VAL A 313 -11.46 -9.90 -13.08
C VAL A 313 -10.66 -11.00 -12.41
N VAL A 314 -9.34 -11.00 -12.62
CA VAL A 314 -8.41 -11.90 -11.94
C VAL A 314 -7.59 -11.07 -10.96
N GLY A 315 -7.59 -11.48 -9.70
CA GLY A 315 -6.83 -10.78 -8.68
C GLY A 315 -6.51 -11.62 -7.46
N ASN A 316 -5.49 -11.18 -6.73
CA ASN A 316 -5.21 -11.70 -5.39
C ASN A 316 -6.11 -10.96 -4.41
N LEU A 317 -6.88 -11.70 -3.61
CA LEU A 317 -7.76 -11.11 -2.61
C LEU A 317 -7.50 -11.71 -1.24
N PHE A 318 -7.72 -10.87 -0.22
CA PHE A 318 -7.74 -11.25 1.17
C PHE A 318 -9.17 -11.27 1.69
N TRP A 319 -9.59 -12.44 2.16
CA TRP A 319 -10.94 -12.66 2.68
C TRP A 319 -11.03 -12.33 4.17
N MET A 320 -11.91 -11.39 4.51
CA MET A 320 -12.09 -10.83 5.86
C MET A 320 -13.38 -11.27 6.54
N SER A 321 -14.30 -11.90 5.82
CA SER A 321 -15.59 -12.34 6.38
C SER A 321 -15.46 -13.68 7.09
N LYS A 322 -16.15 -13.81 8.23
CA LYS A 322 -16.29 -15.07 8.96
C LYS A 322 -17.01 -16.13 8.14
N GLU A 323 -17.99 -15.70 7.37
CA GLU A 323 -18.68 -16.56 6.42
C GLU A 323 -17.77 -16.80 5.20
N PRO A 324 -17.49 -18.06 4.83
CA PRO A 324 -16.67 -18.36 3.67
C PRO A 324 -17.24 -17.78 2.37
N LEU A 325 -16.37 -17.51 1.41
CA LEU A 325 -16.74 -17.27 0.02
C LEU A 325 -16.85 -18.61 -0.70
N SER A 326 -17.99 -18.89 -1.32
CA SER A 326 -18.17 -20.07 -2.18
C SER A 326 -18.07 -19.72 -3.66
N ILE A 327 -17.59 -20.67 -4.48
CA ILE A 327 -17.72 -20.55 -5.94
C ILE A 327 -19.20 -20.39 -6.32
N LYS A 328 -19.47 -19.56 -7.34
CA LYS A 328 -20.80 -19.10 -7.82
C LYS A 328 -21.57 -18.22 -6.85
N GLU A 329 -20.96 -17.80 -5.76
CA GLU A 329 -21.60 -16.84 -4.87
C GLU A 329 -21.54 -15.43 -5.48
N ASN A 330 -22.68 -14.73 -5.46
CA ASN A 330 -22.79 -13.36 -5.93
C ASN A 330 -22.31 -12.36 -4.86
N LEU A 331 -21.54 -11.38 -5.29
CA LEU A 331 -20.99 -10.29 -4.50
C LEU A 331 -21.07 -9.00 -5.31
N THR A 332 -20.82 -7.87 -4.66
CA THR A 332 -20.58 -6.61 -5.37
C THR A 332 -19.09 -6.32 -5.35
N LEU A 333 -18.49 -6.16 -6.52
CA LEU A 333 -17.14 -5.62 -6.68
C LEU A 333 -17.23 -4.10 -6.74
N GLN A 334 -16.43 -3.42 -5.93
CA GLN A 334 -16.20 -1.99 -6.05
C GLN A 334 -14.74 -1.74 -6.45
N CYS A 335 -14.53 -1.02 -7.55
CA CYS A 335 -13.22 -0.64 -8.08
C CYS A 335 -13.26 0.82 -8.55
N ALA A 336 -12.46 1.68 -7.93
CA ALA A 336 -12.63 3.13 -8.00
C ALA A 336 -14.09 3.51 -7.69
N THR A 337 -14.81 4.13 -8.64
CA THR A 337 -16.21 4.52 -8.50
C THR A 337 -17.19 3.49 -9.09
N GLN A 338 -16.70 2.43 -9.72
CA GLN A 338 -17.51 1.36 -10.29
C GLN A 338 -18.04 0.46 -9.16
N GLU A 339 -19.33 0.16 -9.19
CA GLU A 339 -19.97 -0.85 -8.35
C GLU A 339 -20.71 -1.83 -9.23
N ILE A 340 -20.30 -3.09 -9.22
CA ILE A 340 -20.76 -4.08 -10.17
C ILE A 340 -21.01 -5.44 -9.52
N GLY A 341 -22.09 -6.10 -9.91
CA GLY A 341 -22.34 -7.49 -9.51
C GLY A 341 -21.29 -8.42 -10.12
N VAL A 342 -20.74 -9.30 -9.29
CA VAL A 342 -19.78 -10.32 -9.69
C VAL A 342 -20.11 -11.64 -9.01
N PHE A 343 -19.65 -12.75 -9.58
CA PHE A 343 -19.59 -14.03 -8.88
C PHE A 343 -18.20 -14.66 -8.94
N ALA A 344 -17.87 -15.45 -7.91
CA ALA A 344 -16.60 -16.17 -7.87
C ALA A 344 -16.63 -17.38 -8.82
N GLU A 345 -15.85 -17.35 -9.91
CA GLU A 345 -15.76 -18.44 -10.87
C GLU A 345 -14.77 -19.52 -10.40
N SER A 346 -13.60 -19.12 -9.91
CA SER A 346 -12.59 -20.05 -9.39
C SER A 346 -11.74 -19.41 -8.30
N ILE A 347 -11.24 -20.25 -7.40
CA ILE A 347 -10.37 -19.89 -6.28
C ILE A 347 -9.14 -20.79 -6.38
N THR A 348 -7.95 -20.19 -6.45
CA THR A 348 -6.67 -20.89 -6.64
C THR A 348 -5.57 -20.26 -5.77
N ASN A 349 -4.45 -20.94 -5.59
CA ASN A 349 -3.28 -20.42 -4.85
C ASN A 349 -3.62 -20.00 -3.41
N ARG A 350 -4.44 -20.79 -2.71
CA ARG A 350 -4.94 -20.46 -1.37
C ARG A 350 -3.84 -20.53 -0.32
N ILE A 351 -3.85 -19.52 0.56
CA ILE A 351 -2.91 -19.38 1.67
C ILE A 351 -3.69 -18.95 2.90
N ASN A 352 -3.57 -19.67 4.00
CA ASN A 352 -4.12 -19.21 5.27
C ASN A 352 -3.29 -18.01 5.75
N SER A 353 -3.85 -16.82 5.96
CA SER A 353 -3.06 -15.64 6.35
C SER A 353 -2.51 -15.73 7.78
N SER A 354 -3.14 -16.49 8.69
CA SER A 354 -2.68 -16.61 10.08
C SER A 354 -1.53 -17.63 10.23
N SER A 355 -1.65 -18.78 9.56
CA SER A 355 -0.67 -19.88 9.61
C SER A 355 0.23 -19.97 8.39
N LEU A 356 -0.13 -19.27 7.31
CA LEU A 356 0.61 -19.09 6.07
C LEU A 356 1.03 -20.38 5.36
N LYS A 357 0.29 -21.45 5.64
CA LYS A 357 0.34 -22.70 4.91
C LYS A 357 -0.42 -22.55 3.59
N ILE A 358 0.16 -23.10 2.52
CA ILE A 358 -0.57 -23.32 1.28
C ILE A 358 -1.67 -24.32 1.59
N ILE A 359 -2.91 -23.94 1.29
CA ILE A 359 -4.07 -24.80 1.43
C ILE A 359 -4.30 -25.44 0.07
N GLU A 360 -4.51 -26.75 0.02
CA GLU A 360 -4.70 -27.47 -1.26
C GLU A 360 -5.78 -26.81 -2.14
N ASP A 361 -5.50 -26.71 -3.45
CA ASP A 361 -6.33 -26.06 -4.48
C ASP A 361 -7.71 -26.73 -4.72
N LYS A 362 -8.07 -27.78 -3.98
CA LYS A 362 -9.28 -28.60 -4.22
C LYS A 362 -10.51 -28.20 -3.41
N SER A 363 -10.54 -27.01 -2.82
CA SER A 363 -11.73 -26.58 -2.07
C SER A 363 -12.37 -25.35 -2.72
N ASN A 364 -13.66 -25.48 -2.97
CA ASN A 364 -14.54 -24.49 -3.64
C ASN A 364 -14.88 -23.29 -2.74
N GLU A 365 -14.13 -23.11 -1.66
CA GLU A 365 -14.42 -22.11 -0.63
C GLU A 365 -13.15 -21.39 -0.22
N LEU A 366 -13.27 -20.10 0.10
CA LEU A 366 -12.22 -19.31 0.73
C LEU A 366 -12.69 -18.89 2.12
N LYS A 367 -11.95 -19.28 3.15
CA LYS A 367 -12.34 -19.04 4.55
C LYS A 367 -11.78 -17.72 5.07
N GLU A 368 -12.27 -17.30 6.24
CA GLU A 368 -11.77 -16.12 6.94
C GLU A 368 -10.25 -16.17 7.08
N MET A 369 -9.60 -15.02 6.93
CA MET A 369 -8.15 -14.91 7.02
C MET A 369 -7.45 -15.81 5.99
N GLU A 370 -7.98 -15.93 4.78
CA GLU A 370 -7.28 -16.61 3.67
C GLU A 370 -7.03 -15.62 2.53
N ILE A 371 -5.91 -15.81 1.85
CA ILE A 371 -5.58 -15.11 0.61
C ILE A 371 -5.63 -16.13 -0.52
N ALA A 372 -6.20 -15.72 -1.65
CA ALA A 372 -6.23 -16.54 -2.84
C ALA A 372 -6.18 -15.68 -4.10
N THR A 373 -5.75 -16.30 -5.20
CA THR A 373 -6.02 -15.78 -6.54
C THR A 373 -7.44 -16.21 -6.91
N VAL A 374 -8.32 -15.25 -7.14
CA VAL A 374 -9.71 -15.48 -7.49
C VAL A 374 -9.99 -14.92 -8.87
N LYS A 375 -10.68 -15.72 -9.69
CA LYS A 375 -11.29 -15.27 -10.93
C LYS A 375 -12.75 -14.96 -10.65
N LEU A 376 -13.12 -13.69 -10.82
CA LEU A 376 -14.47 -13.18 -10.69
C LEU A 376 -15.04 -12.92 -12.08
N LYS A 377 -16.31 -13.25 -12.28
CA LYS A 377 -17.06 -12.92 -13.48
C LYS A 377 -18.06 -11.81 -13.15
N ALA A 378 -18.02 -10.72 -13.89
CA ALA A 378 -18.87 -9.54 -13.70
C ALA A 378 -20.12 -9.61 -14.59
N ASP A 379 -21.23 -9.08 -14.07
CA ASP A 379 -22.51 -9.03 -14.79
C ASP A 379 -22.48 -8.05 -15.98
N ASN A 380 -21.63 -7.03 -15.90
CA ASN A 380 -21.39 -6.05 -16.95
C ASN A 380 -19.87 -5.84 -17.14
N PRO A 381 -19.43 -5.20 -18.24
CA PRO A 381 -18.02 -4.89 -18.40
C PRO A 381 -17.52 -3.90 -17.34
N VAL A 382 -16.39 -4.23 -16.72
CA VAL A 382 -15.65 -3.38 -15.77
C VAL A 382 -14.36 -2.88 -16.41
N ILE A 383 -13.98 -1.66 -16.06
CA ILE A 383 -12.73 -1.03 -16.47
C ILE A 383 -11.70 -1.21 -15.38
N ILE A 384 -10.68 -2.00 -15.67
CA ILE A 384 -9.63 -2.36 -14.70
C ILE A 384 -8.26 -2.20 -15.33
N GLU A 385 -7.26 -1.90 -14.51
CA GLU A 385 -5.86 -1.79 -14.90
C GLU A 385 -4.98 -2.61 -13.97
N ASP A 386 -3.74 -2.85 -14.39
CA ASP A 386 -2.72 -3.40 -13.52
C ASP A 386 -2.47 -2.41 -12.37
N PHE A 387 -2.45 -2.91 -11.14
CA PHE A 387 -2.17 -2.11 -9.94
C PHE A 387 -0.83 -1.36 -10.01
N ASN A 388 0.20 -1.99 -10.56
CA ASN A 388 1.51 -1.37 -10.76
C ASN A 388 1.47 -0.30 -11.87
N ASN A 389 0.42 -0.32 -12.70
CA ASN A 389 0.16 0.74 -13.65
C ASN A 389 -0.72 1.85 -13.05
N ILE A 390 -2.01 1.61 -12.80
CA ILE A 390 -2.91 2.65 -12.30
C ILE A 390 -3.57 2.10 -11.02
N PRO A 391 -2.98 2.39 -9.83
CA PRO A 391 -3.40 1.78 -8.57
C PRO A 391 -4.89 1.91 -8.28
N GLU A 392 -5.49 3.05 -8.60
CA GLU A 392 -6.91 3.35 -8.39
C GLU A 392 -7.84 2.37 -9.15
N LEU A 393 -7.43 1.93 -10.33
CA LEU A 393 -8.15 0.98 -11.18
C LEU A 393 -7.63 -0.46 -11.05
N GLY A 394 -6.63 -0.68 -10.19
CA GLY A 394 -6.04 -1.99 -9.91
C GLY A 394 -6.31 -2.51 -8.50
N ARG A 395 -7.01 -1.73 -7.67
CA ARG A 395 -7.51 -2.15 -6.36
C ARG A 395 -9.02 -2.34 -6.41
N PHE A 396 -9.50 -3.36 -5.72
CA PHE A 396 -10.94 -3.56 -5.56
C PHE A 396 -11.27 -4.05 -4.15
N ILE A 397 -12.52 -3.86 -3.77
CA ILE A 397 -13.11 -4.51 -2.61
C ILE A 397 -14.30 -5.36 -3.04
N LEU A 398 -14.59 -6.39 -2.25
CA LEU A 398 -15.83 -7.16 -2.40
C LEU A 398 -16.75 -6.83 -1.24
N ILE A 399 -18.03 -6.66 -1.57
CA ILE A 399 -19.09 -6.29 -0.65
C ILE A 399 -20.13 -7.41 -0.68
N ARG A 400 -20.53 -7.88 0.51
CA ARG A 400 -21.63 -8.81 0.74
C ARG A 400 -22.62 -8.15 1.68
N ASN A 401 -23.89 -8.06 1.28
CA ASN A 401 -24.96 -7.48 2.11
C ASN A 401 -24.63 -6.08 2.66
N GLY A 402 -23.96 -5.24 1.87
CA GLY A 402 -23.54 -3.88 2.27
C GLY A 402 -22.30 -3.81 3.16
N ALA A 403 -21.69 -4.93 3.52
CA ALA A 403 -20.45 -4.98 4.30
C ALA A 403 -19.25 -5.36 3.42
N VAL A 404 -18.11 -4.71 3.64
CA VAL A 404 -16.85 -5.07 2.97
C VAL A 404 -16.34 -6.40 3.51
N VAL A 405 -16.22 -7.40 2.64
CA VAL A 405 -15.83 -8.78 2.98
C VAL A 405 -14.46 -9.17 2.45
N ALA A 406 -13.92 -8.46 1.46
CA ALA A 406 -12.57 -8.67 0.97
C ALA A 406 -11.96 -7.40 0.39
N GLY A 407 -10.63 -7.35 0.40
CA GLY A 407 -9.84 -6.40 -0.39
C GLY A 407 -8.91 -7.17 -1.32
N GLY A 408 -8.73 -6.68 -2.54
CA GLY A 408 -7.94 -7.36 -3.55
C GLY A 408 -7.24 -6.43 -4.52
N ILE A 409 -6.28 -7.02 -5.22
CA ILE A 409 -5.44 -6.36 -6.21
C ILE A 409 -5.53 -7.14 -7.51
N ILE A 410 -5.76 -6.41 -8.59
CA ILE A 410 -5.92 -6.94 -9.93
C ILE A 410 -4.56 -7.34 -10.47
N THR A 411 -4.47 -8.59 -10.93
CA THR A 411 -3.30 -9.14 -11.59
C THR A 411 -3.67 -9.38 -13.04
N LEU A 412 -3.27 -8.48 -13.93
CA LEU A 412 -3.42 -8.69 -15.36
C LEU A 412 -2.29 -9.61 -15.82
N ASN A 413 -2.58 -10.91 -15.95
CA ASN A 413 -1.67 -11.87 -16.59
C ASN A 413 -1.64 -11.66 -18.10
#